data_AF-A0A9D6U6F0-F1
#
_entry.id   AF-A0A9D6U6F0-F1
#
_cell.length_a   1.000
_cell.length_b   1.000
_cell.length_c   1.000
_cell.angle_alpha   90.00
_cell.angle_beta   90.00
_cell.angle_gamma   90.00
#
_symmetry.space_group_name_H-M   'P 1'
#
loop_
_entity.id
_entity.type
_entity.pdbx_description
1 polymer ?
#
loop_
_entity_poly.entity_id
_entity_poly.type
_entity_poly.pdbx_seq_one_letter_code
_entity_poly.pdbx_strand_id
1 'polypeptide(L)' 'MKKIDKEKMAIRLKELLEQWENNPQRMKSGFTYEQTFVEMMRTFEKEVLQASIGDTPKGKNAKKK' A
#
# COMPACT_ATOMS: atom_id res chain seq x y z
N MET A 1 9.96 -16.12 -7.04
CA MET A 1 9.57 -14.71 -6.82
C MET A 1 9.37 -14.06 -8.18
N LYS A 2 8.20 -13.46 -8.45
CA LYS A 2 8.05 -12.58 -9.62
C LYS A 2 8.99 -11.38 -9.40
N LYS A 3 9.69 -10.93 -10.44
CA LYS A 3 10.50 -9.71 -10.34
C LYS A 3 9.54 -8.55 -10.07
N ILE A 4 9.76 -7.84 -8.96
CA ILE A 4 8.99 -6.63 -8.63
C ILE A 4 9.30 -5.58 -9.70
N ASP A 5 8.27 -5.03 -10.30
CA ASP A 5 8.38 -3.85 -11.15
C ASP A 5 8.62 -2.63 -10.27
N LYS A 6 9.91 -2.28 -10.11
CA LYS A 6 10.35 -1.20 -9.22
C LYS A 6 9.85 0.16 -9.70
N GLU A 7 9.79 0.39 -11.00
CA GLU A 7 9.32 1.65 -11.58
C GLU A 7 7.84 1.84 -11.29
N LYS A 8 7.03 0.79 -11.49
CA LYS A 8 5.61 0.82 -11.13
C LYS A 8 5.39 1.09 -9.64
N MET A 9 6.18 0.49 -8.76
CA MET A 9 6.07 0.73 -7.31
C MET A 9 6.50 2.15 -6.92
N ALA A 10 7.52 2.71 -7.59
CA ALA A 10 7.94 4.09 -7.37
C ALA A 10 6.85 5.10 -7.79
N ILE A 11 6.22 4.89 -8.95
CA ILE A 11 5.08 5.69 -9.41
C ILE A 11 3.94 5.61 -8.39
N ARG A 12 3.63 4.40 -7.93
CA ARG A 12 2.56 4.18 -6.95
C ARG A 12 2.81 4.86 -5.61
N LEU A 13 4.05 4.81 -5.11
CA LEU A 13 4.43 5.53 -3.89
C LEU A 13 4.26 7.05 -4.06
N LYS A 14 4.63 7.60 -5.23
CA LYS A 14 4.45 9.01 -5.53
C LYS A 14 2.97 9.43 -5.49
N GLU A 15 2.07 8.63 -6.08
CA GLU A 15 0.62 8.88 -6.02
C GLU A 15 0.11 8.88 -4.58
N LEU A 16 0.54 7.92 -3.76
CA LEU A 16 0.12 7.83 -2.35
C LEU A 16 0.63 9.02 -1.53
N LEU A 17 1.85 9.50 -1.82
CA LEU A 17 2.39 10.71 -1.21
C LEU A 17 1.60 11.95 -1.62
N GLU A 18 1.29 12.12 -2.91
CA GLU A 18 0.46 13.25 -3.38
C GLU A 18 -0.93 13.22 -2.74
N GLN A 19 -1.56 12.04 -2.61
CA GLN A 19 -2.85 11.90 -1.93
C GLN A 19 -2.75 12.25 -0.44
N TRP A 20 -1.68 11.80 0.22
CA TRP A 20 -1.45 12.11 1.63
C TRP A 20 -1.16 13.60 1.84
N GLU A 21 -0.37 14.24 0.98
CA GLU A 21 -0.08 15.68 1.06
C GLU A 21 -1.35 16.54 0.92
N ASN A 22 -2.28 16.10 0.05
CA ASN A 22 -3.58 16.73 -0.17
C ASN A 22 -4.60 16.41 0.95
N ASN A 23 -4.28 15.54 1.91
CA ASN A 23 -5.18 15.24 3.02
C ASN A 23 -5.10 16.36 4.08
N PRO A 24 -6.17 17.17 4.29
CA PRO A 24 -6.16 18.25 5.27
C PRO A 24 -6.04 17.74 6.72
N GLN A 25 -6.40 16.47 6.98
CA GLN A 25 -6.33 15.90 8.32
C GLN A 25 -4.89 15.78 8.82
N ARG A 26 -3.89 15.67 7.93
CA ARG A 26 -2.48 15.52 8.33
C ARG A 26 -1.98 16.68 9.17
N MET A 27 -2.52 17.88 8.98
CA MET A 27 -2.08 19.10 9.67
C MET A 27 -2.88 19.40 10.94
N LYS A 28 -3.79 18.50 11.36
CA LYS A 28 -4.63 18.72 12.54
C LYS A 28 -3.84 18.71 13.86
N SER A 29 -2.81 17.87 13.94
CA SER A 29 -1.87 17.79 15.07
C SER A 29 -0.64 16.97 14.66
N GLY A 30 0.46 17.05 15.43
CA GLY A 30 1.64 16.20 15.21
C GLY A 30 1.30 14.70 15.28
N PHE A 31 0.44 14.30 16.23
CA PHE A 31 -0.04 12.92 16.31
C PHE A 31 -0.83 12.50 15.05
N THR A 32 -1.71 13.37 14.54
CA THR A 32 -2.49 13.05 13.32
C THR A 32 -1.61 13.00 12.08
N TYR A 33 -0.57 13.84 12.00
CA TYR A 33 0.44 13.77 10.93
C TYR A 33 1.09 12.39 10.90
N GLU A 34 1.64 11.95 12.03
CA GLU A 34 2.32 10.66 12.15
C GLU A 34 1.37 9.50 11.85
N GLN A 35 0.16 9.54 12.41
CA GLN A 35 -0.85 8.51 12.18
C GLN A 35 -1.19 8.35 10.69
N THR A 36 -1.52 9.46 10.01
CA THR A 36 -1.91 9.42 8.58
C THR A 36 -0.75 9.00 7.69
N PHE A 37 0.48 9.37 8.05
CA PHE A 37 1.69 8.93 7.34
C PHE A 37 1.92 7.42 7.49
N VAL A 38 1.79 6.90 8.71
CA VAL A 38 1.90 5.45 8.98
C VAL A 38 0.82 4.66 8.23
N GLU A 39 -0.41 5.18 8.17
CA GLU A 39 -1.50 4.56 7.40
C GLU A 39 -1.20 4.51 5.89
N MET A 40 -0.65 5.59 5.33
CA MET A 40 -0.22 5.64 3.94
C MET A 40 0.89 4.61 3.67
N MET A 41 1.93 4.55 4.51
CA MET A 41 3.04 3.59 4.37
C MET A 41 2.57 2.14 4.49
N ARG A 42 1.68 1.84 5.45
CA ARG A 42 1.08 0.49 5.59
C ARG A 42 0.30 0.06 4.34
N THR A 43 -0.30 1.02 3.65
CA THR A 43 -1.01 0.75 2.38
C THR A 43 0.00 0.37 1.31
N PHE A 44 1.08 1.15 1.15
CA PHE A 44 2.14 0.85 0.20
C PHE A 44 2.83 -0.49 0.48
N GLU A 45 3.15 -0.80 1.74
CA GLU A 45 3.77 -2.07 2.14
C GLU A 45 2.91 -3.29 1.75
N LYS A 46 1.59 -3.21 1.92
CA LYS A 46 0.66 -4.26 1.49
C LYS A 46 0.68 -4.46 -0.02
N GLU A 47 0.73 -3.37 -0.79
CA GLU A 47 0.80 -3.42 -2.25
C GLU A 47 2.12 -4.05 -2.71
N VAL A 48 3.25 -3.67 -2.10
CA VAL A 48 4.57 -4.26 -2.36
C VAL A 48 4.58 -5.75 -2.01
N LEU A 49 4.03 -6.12 -0.85
CA LEU A 49 3.92 -7.51 -0.44
C LEU A 49 3.11 -8.31 -1.45
N GLN A 50 1.92 -7.83 -1.84
CA GLN A 50 1.08 -8.49 -2.85
C GLN A 50 1.79 -8.63 -4.20
N ALA A 51 2.52 -7.60 -4.63
CA ALA A 51 3.33 -7.66 -5.84
C ALA A 51 4.46 -8.69 -5.75
N SER A 52 5.08 -8.84 -4.57
CA SER A 52 6.19 -9.77 -4.34
C SER A 52 5.76 -11.25 -4.34
N ILE A 53 4.57 -11.54 -3.80
CA ILE A 53 4.02 -12.90 -3.73
C ILE A 53 3.23 -13.29 -4.99
N GLY A 54 2.79 -12.30 -5.79
CA GLY A 54 1.96 -12.52 -6.99
C GLY A 54 0.47 -12.73 -6.66
N ASP A 55 -0.33 -13.17 -7.62
CA ASP A 55 -1.74 -13.53 -7.36
C ASP A 55 -1.81 -14.69 -6.38
N THR A 56 -2.28 -14.43 -5.17
CA THR A 56 -2.64 -15.49 -4.23
C THR A 56 -3.84 -16.21 -4.83
N PRO A 57 -3.76 -17.52 -5.16
CA PRO A 57 -4.90 -18.21 -5.75
C PRO A 57 -6.08 -18.16 -4.77
N LYS A 58 -7.13 -17.41 -5.14
CA LYS A 58 -8.46 -17.44 -4.50
C LYS A 58 -9.04 -18.85 -4.70
N GLY A 59 -8.64 -19.83 -3.89
CA GLY A 59 -9.24 -21.16 -4.03
C GLY A 59 -8.58 -22.37 -3.41
N LYS A 60 -7.45 -22.27 -2.70
CA LYS A 60 -6.89 -23.49 -2.06
C LYS A 60 -7.79 -24.06 -0.96
N ASN A 61 -8.72 -23.25 -0.42
CA ASN A 61 -9.74 -23.67 0.55
C ASN A 61 -11.17 -23.53 0.03
N ALA A 62 -11.41 -23.56 -1.29
CA ALA A 62 -12.76 -23.82 -1.77
C ALA A 62 -13.10 -25.27 -1.35
N LYS A 63 -13.94 -25.43 -0.31
CA LYS A 63 -14.51 -26.74 0.05
C LYS A 63 -14.99 -27.38 -1.26
N LYS A 64 -14.43 -28.55 -1.62
CA LYS A 64 -15.02 -29.39 -2.66
C LYS A 64 -16.46 -29.65 -2.19
N LYS A 65 -17.44 -29.15 -2.95
CA LYS A 65 -18.81 -29.64 -2.85
C LYS A 65 -18.87 -31.02 -3.48
#